data_AF-A0A4Y2DTK9-F1
#
_entry.id   AF-A0A4Y2DTK9-F1
#
_cell.length_a   1.000
_cell.length_b   1.000
_cell.length_c   1.000
_cell.angle_alpha   90.00
_cell.angle_beta   90.00
_cell.angle_gamma   90.00
#
_symmetry.space_group_name_H-M   'P 1'
#
loop_
_entity.id
_entity.type
_entity.pdbx_description
1 polymer ?
#
loop_
_entity_poly.entity_id
_entity_poly.type
_entity_poly.pdbx_seq_one_letter_code
_entity_poly.pdbx_strand_id
1 'polypeptide(L)'
;MFTNTIKTYTLFLKFINRSGKSVCLRKYSMASLPSVLITRNDIPKEGFMLLQSRCEVEIWDKPNPIPREELLKLVKGKNGLYCLLSEKINSEVLDAAGK
;
A
#
# COMPACT_ATOMS: atom_id res chain seq x y z
N MET A 1 32.78 10.34 0.86
CA MET A 1 33.12 8.90 0.77
C MET A 1 32.28 8.16 1.79
N PHE A 2 31.59 7.12 1.32
CA PHE A 2 30.69 6.24 2.05
C PHE A 2 31.32 5.71 3.36
N THR A 3 30.55 5.70 4.44
CA THR A 3 30.43 4.59 5.43
C THR A 3 29.66 5.08 6.67
N ASN A 4 28.76 4.23 7.19
CA ASN A 4 28.03 4.34 8.47
C ASN A 4 26.55 4.78 8.50
N THR A 5 25.69 4.17 7.69
CA THR A 5 24.25 4.10 8.03
C THR A 5 23.62 2.72 7.80
N ILE A 6 24.40 1.65 7.97
CA ILE A 6 23.92 0.25 7.86
C ILE A 6 23.47 -0.30 9.24
N LYS A 7 23.21 0.55 10.24
CA LYS A 7 23.04 0.08 11.64
C LYS A 7 21.70 0.34 12.34
N THR A 8 20.65 0.83 11.69
CA THR A 8 19.44 1.23 12.47
C THR A 8 18.07 0.70 12.04
N TYR A 9 17.91 -0.12 11.00
CA TYR A 9 16.58 -0.63 10.64
C TYR A 9 16.26 -2.07 11.10
N THR A 10 17.14 -2.70 11.88
CA THR A 10 16.87 -4.03 12.45
C THR A 10 15.99 -4.01 13.71
N LEU A 11 15.53 -2.83 14.17
CA LEU A 11 14.79 -2.70 15.43
C LEU A 11 13.42 -2.05 15.24
N PHE A 12 12.49 -2.67 14.51
CA PHE A 12 11.05 -2.59 14.81
C PHE A 12 10.18 -3.61 14.05
N LEU A 13 10.73 -4.75 13.61
CA LEU A 13 9.94 -5.87 13.09
C LEU A 13 9.59 -6.84 14.21
N LYS A 14 9.03 -6.30 15.29
CA LYS A 14 8.38 -7.08 16.36
C LYS A 14 6.98 -6.52 16.58
N PHE A 15 6.21 -6.38 15.49
CA PHE A 15 4.81 -5.98 15.56
C PHE A 15 3.92 -7.19 15.20
N ILE A 16 3.60 -7.93 16.27
CA ILE A 16 2.38 -8.73 16.48
C ILE A 16 1.85 -9.45 15.23
N ASN A 17 2.48 -10.58 14.90
CA ASN A 17 1.83 -11.62 14.10
C ASN A 17 0.97 -12.48 15.04
N ARG A 18 -0.34 -12.19 15.10
CA ARG A 18 -1.35 -13.05 15.74
C ARG A 18 -2.28 -13.64 14.68
N SER A 19 -1.73 -14.27 13.64
CA SER A 19 -2.36 -15.40 12.92
C SER A 19 -1.43 -15.86 11.80
N GLY A 20 -0.95 -17.10 11.91
CA GLY A 20 -0.01 -17.73 10.98
C GLY A 20 -0.56 -17.93 9.57
N LYS A 21 -0.67 -16.86 8.79
CA LYS A 21 -0.78 -16.91 7.33
C LYS A 21 0.45 -16.24 6.76
N SER A 22 1.31 -17.05 6.14
CA SER A 22 2.47 -16.59 5.39
C SER A 22 2.02 -15.67 4.26
N VAL A 23 2.04 -14.36 4.50
CA VAL A 23 2.11 -13.40 3.39
C VAL A 23 3.52 -13.53 2.84
N CYS A 24 3.61 -13.98 1.59
CA CYS A 24 4.86 -14.00 0.84
C CYS A 24 5.38 -12.56 0.77
N LEU A 25 6.27 -12.19 1.69
CA LEU A 25 7.01 -10.95 1.64
C LEU A 25 7.96 -11.06 0.45
N ARG A 26 7.47 -10.66 -0.74
CA ARG A 26 8.33 -10.49 -1.92
C ARG A 26 9.49 -9.58 -1.52
N LYS A 27 10.70 -9.96 -1.94
CA LYS A 27 11.94 -9.20 -1.75
C LYS A 27 11.74 -7.77 -2.26
N TYR A 28 11.49 -6.82 -1.36
CA TYR A 28 11.66 -5.40 -1.68
C TYR A 28 13.16 -5.15 -1.87
N SER A 29 13.57 -4.78 -3.08
CA SER A 29 14.89 -4.19 -3.26
C SER A 29 14.88 -2.86 -2.50
N MET A 30 15.96 -2.54 -1.80
CA MET A 30 16.06 -1.35 -0.94
C MET A 30 15.95 0.00 -1.69
N ALA A 31 15.55 0.01 -2.96
CA ALA A 31 15.52 1.17 -3.84
C ALA A 31 14.16 1.88 -3.91
N SER A 32 13.04 1.23 -3.58
CA SER A 32 11.71 1.88 -3.61
C SER A 32 10.72 1.29 -2.62
N LEU A 33 9.94 2.14 -1.98
CA LEU A 33 8.84 1.72 -1.10
C LEU A 33 7.66 1.20 -1.95
N PRO A 34 6.84 0.27 -1.43
CA PRO A 34 5.58 -0.13 -2.05
C PRO A 34 4.67 1.07 -2.28
N SER A 35 4.15 1.26 -3.49
CA SER A 35 3.11 2.26 -3.70
C SER A 35 1.73 1.65 -3.45
N VAL A 36 0.91 2.31 -2.63
CA VAL A 36 -0.41 1.85 -2.23
C VAL A 36 -1.43 2.95 -2.48
N LEU A 37 -2.52 2.61 -3.18
CA LEU A 37 -3.67 3.49 -3.36
C LEU A 37 -4.73 3.20 -2.30
N ILE A 38 -5.26 4.25 -1.69
CA ILE A 38 -6.36 4.21 -0.75
C ILE A 38 -7.58 4.89 -1.39
N THR A 39 -8.70 4.17 -1.54
CA THR A 39 -9.90 4.70 -2.21
C THR A 39 -10.72 5.66 -1.36
N ARG A 40 -10.55 5.68 -0.03
CA ARG A 40 -11.24 6.61 0.88
C ARG A 40 -10.40 7.02 2.09
N ASN A 41 -10.64 8.24 2.57
CA ASN A 41 -9.94 8.85 3.71
C ASN A 41 -10.53 8.48 5.09
N ASP A 42 -11.56 7.65 5.17
CA ASP A 42 -12.21 7.24 6.42
C ASP A 42 -11.51 6.07 7.14
N ILE A 43 -10.22 5.89 6.87
CA ILE A 43 -9.41 4.83 7.48
C ILE A 43 -9.00 5.26 8.90
N PRO A 44 -9.00 4.33 9.87
CA PRO A 44 -8.44 4.58 11.19
C PRO A 44 -7.02 5.12 11.12
N LYS A 45 -6.73 6.17 11.88
CA LYS A 45 -5.43 6.87 11.86
C LYS A 45 -4.27 5.92 12.11
N GLU A 46 -4.47 4.93 12.98
CA GLU A 46 -3.47 3.93 13.35
C GLU A 46 -3.07 3.07 12.15
N GLY A 47 -4.04 2.67 11.33
CA GLY A 47 -3.80 1.91 10.10
C GLY A 47 -3.09 2.76 9.05
N PHE A 48 -3.50 4.02 8.90
CA PHE A 48 -2.86 4.96 7.99
C PHE A 48 -1.39 5.23 8.35
N MET A 49 -1.08 5.51 9.62
CA MET A 49 0.30 5.71 10.08
C MET A 49 1.18 4.47 9.85
N LEU A 50 0.62 3.27 10.04
CA LEU A 50 1.34 2.03 9.80
C LEU A 50 1.67 1.86 8.30
N LEU A 51 0.73 2.17 7.41
CA LEU A 51 0.96 2.15 5.97
C LEU A 51 2.00 3.19 5.56
N GLN A 52 1.88 4.42 6.04
CA GLN A 52 2.81 5.50 5.73
C GLN A 52 4.25 5.20 6.19
N SER A 53 4.42 4.44 7.28
CA SER A 53 5.75 4.05 7.77
C SER A 53 6.49 3.03 6.89
N ARG A 54 5.78 2.35 5.98
CA ARG A 54 6.31 1.20 5.21
C ARG A 54 6.06 1.29 3.70
N CYS A 55 5.17 2.17 3.28
CA CYS A 55 4.68 2.29 1.91
C CYS A 55 4.58 3.77 1.52
N GLU A 56 4.70 4.04 0.24
CA GLU A 56 4.27 5.29 -0.36
C GLU A 56 2.75 5.23 -0.55
N VAL A 57 2.03 6.10 0.16
CA VAL A 57 0.57 6.04 0.23
C VAL A 57 -0.02 7.21 -0.54
N GLU A 58 -0.89 6.91 -1.50
CA GLU A 58 -1.74 7.87 -2.19
C GLU A 58 -3.18 7.70 -1.73
N ILE A 59 -3.82 8.78 -1.31
CA ILE A 59 -5.20 8.79 -0.81
C ILE A 59 -6.09 9.55 -1.79
N TRP A 60 -7.24 8.96 -2.12
CA TRP A 60 -8.35 9.68 -2.69
C TRP A 60 -9.08 10.49 -1.60
N ASP A 61 -8.89 11.80 -1.61
CA ASP A 61 -9.37 12.72 -0.56
C ASP A 61 -10.78 13.28 -0.80
N LYS A 62 -11.43 12.90 -1.91
CA LYS A 62 -12.73 13.44 -2.28
C LYS A 62 -13.87 12.76 -1.49
N PRO A 63 -14.95 13.50 -1.18
CA PRO A 63 -16.09 12.95 -0.45
C PRO A 63 -16.86 11.89 -1.24
N ASN A 64 -16.74 11.93 -2.57
CA ASN A 64 -17.43 11.00 -3.46
C ASN A 64 -16.60 9.73 -3.67
N PRO A 65 -17.25 8.55 -3.81
CA PRO A 65 -16.57 7.33 -4.22
C PRO A 65 -15.75 7.57 -5.47
N ILE A 66 -14.56 6.95 -5.53
CA ILE A 66 -13.68 7.06 -6.69
C ILE A 66 -14.41 6.55 -7.95
N PRO A 67 -14.58 7.37 -9.00
CA PRO A 67 -15.17 6.92 -10.25
C PRO A 67 -14.33 5.80 -10.86
N ARG A 68 -14.98 4.89 -11.60
CA ARG A 68 -14.32 3.72 -12.18
C ARG A 68 -13.12 4.10 -13.06
N GLU A 69 -13.29 5.10 -13.90
CA GLU A 69 -12.25 5.57 -14.81
C GLU A 69 -11.03 6.12 -14.07
N GLU A 70 -11.25 6.84 -12.96
CA GLU A 70 -10.16 7.36 -12.13
C GLU A 70 -9.47 6.22 -11.36
N LEU A 71 -10.23 5.26 -10.83
CA LEU A 71 -9.65 4.08 -10.18
C LEU A 71 -8.68 3.34 -11.12
N LEU A 72 -9.09 3.13 -12.38
CA LEU A 72 -8.27 2.45 -13.38
C LEU A 72 -7.03 3.26 -13.79
N LYS A 73 -7.04 4.59 -13.65
CA LYS A 73 -5.86 5.43 -13.87
C LYS A 73 -4.91 5.37 -12.68
N LEU A 74 -5.44 5.56 -11.47
CA LEU A 74 -4.64 5.67 -10.24
C LEU A 74 -4.05 4.32 -9.79
N VAL A 75 -4.69 3.20 -10.14
CA VAL A 75 -4.19 1.86 -9.77
C VAL A 75 -2.98 1.43 -10.59
N LYS A 76 -2.70 2.08 -11.73
CA LYS A 76 -1.62 1.67 -12.64
C LYS A 76 -0.26 1.74 -11.95
N GLY A 77 0.46 0.62 -11.97
CA GLY A 77 1.78 0.51 -11.37
C GLY A 77 1.77 0.55 -9.83
N LYS A 78 0.60 0.44 -9.19
CA LYS A 78 0.50 0.34 -7.74
C LYS A 78 0.73 -1.09 -7.27
N ASN A 79 1.48 -1.22 -6.17
CA ASN A 79 1.74 -2.52 -5.55
C ASN A 79 0.59 -2.95 -4.62
N GLY A 80 -0.24 -2.02 -4.16
CA GLY A 80 -1.37 -2.30 -3.29
C GLY A 80 -2.55 -1.37 -3.54
N LEU A 81 -3.74 -1.90 -3.26
CA LEU A 81 -5.00 -1.17 -3.28
C LEU A 81 -5.75 -1.47 -1.98
N TYR A 82 -6.10 -0.42 -1.24
CA TYR A 82 -7.03 -0.47 -0.13
C TYR A 82 -8.38 0.06 -0.62
N CYS A 83 -9.34 -0.84 -0.74
CA CYS A 83 -10.69 -0.55 -1.21
C CYS A 83 -11.75 -1.01 -0.20
N LEU A 84 -12.94 -0.43 -0.30
CA LEU A 84 -14.12 -0.80 0.46
C LEU A 84 -15.07 -1.66 -0.39
N LEU A 85 -16.11 -2.21 0.24
CA LEU A 85 -17.10 -3.06 -0.43
C LEU A 85 -17.91 -2.33 -1.52
N SER A 86 -17.86 -1.00 -1.55
CA SER A 86 -18.48 -0.17 -2.58
C SER A 86 -17.79 -0.28 -3.94
N GLU A 87 -16.48 -0.58 -3.96
CA GLU A 87 -15.72 -0.68 -5.20
C GLU A 87 -15.62 -2.13 -5.68
N LYS A 88 -16.03 -2.39 -6.92
CA LYS A 88 -15.92 -3.72 -7.53
C LYS A 88 -14.52 -3.96 -8.07
N ILE A 89 -13.71 -4.78 -7.42
CA ILE A 89 -12.37 -5.15 -7.91
C ILE A 89 -12.49 -6.34 -8.86
N ASN A 90 -12.70 -6.05 -10.15
CA ASN A 90 -12.79 -7.05 -11.22
C ASN A 90 -11.41 -7.28 -11.87
N SER A 91 -11.32 -8.24 -12.80
CA SER A 91 -10.13 -8.51 -13.61
C SER A 91 -9.56 -7.24 -14.24
N GLU A 92 -10.39 -6.37 -14.79
CA GLU A 92 -9.98 -5.10 -15.39
C GLU A 92 -9.14 -4.20 -14.44
N VAL A 93 -9.47 -4.16 -13.14
CA VAL A 93 -8.70 -3.36 -12.16
C VAL A 93 -7.36 -4.01 -11.88
N LEU A 94 -7.34 -5.34 -11.78
CA LEU A 94 -6.12 -6.10 -11.55
C LEU A 94 -5.18 -6.03 -12.77
N ASP A 95 -5.74 -6.13 -13.97
CA ASP A 95 -5.02 -6.00 -15.24
C ASP A 95 -4.47 -4.58 -15.42
N ALA A 96 -5.23 -3.55 -15.00
CA ALA A 96 -4.77 -2.18 -14.99
C ALA A 96 -3.66 -1.92 -13.96
N ALA A 97 -3.67 -2.61 -12.81
CA ALA A 97 -2.63 -2.48 -11.79
C ALA A 97 -1.25 -2.93 -12.30
N GLY A 98 -1.22 -4.01 -13.09
CA GLY A 98 -0.01 -4.59 -13.65
C GLY A 98 0.39 -5.92 -12.99
N LYS A 99 1.67 -6.31 -13.15
CA LYS A 99 2.25 -7.56 -12.63
C LYS A 99 3.18 -7.36 -11.44
#